data_AF-A0A482WM74-F1
#
_entry.id   AF-A0A482WM74-F1
#
_cell.length_a   1.000
_cell.length_b   1.000
_cell.length_c   1.000
_cell.angle_alpha   90.00
_cell.angle_beta   90.00
_cell.angle_gamma   90.00
#
_symmetry.space_group_name_H-M   'P 1'
#
loop_
_entity.id
_entity.type
_entity.pdbx_description
1 polymer ?
#
loop_
_entity_poly.entity_id
_entity_poly.type
_entity_poly.pdbx_seq_one_letter_code
_entity_poly.pdbx_strand_id
1 'polypeptide(L)'
;MFCKGWDCRYSSTFNPKMRELPDVYDLVKIFFEFYSDLRNFDRKVLAPLTAEKFDHQRIRQKKLPPAYGRYCHLISTKTVRFFKLTNGLCLQDPLQLNYNLTNSLQGNNLNKFVAYCKETLKCFH
;
A
#
# COMPACT_ATOMS: atom_id res chain seq x y z
N MET A 1 10.21 19.07 6.54
CA MET A 1 9.59 19.03 7.88
C MET A 1 9.56 17.59 8.35
N PHE A 2 10.02 17.33 9.57
CA PHE A 2 9.85 16.03 10.21
C PHE A 2 8.68 16.10 11.19
N CYS A 3 7.71 15.20 11.06
CA CYS A 3 6.56 15.11 11.95
C CYS A 3 6.68 13.81 12.76
N LYS A 4 6.89 13.93 14.07
CA LYS A 4 7.05 12.77 14.98
C LYS A 4 8.11 11.75 14.49
N GLY A 5 9.20 12.25 13.90
CA GLY A 5 10.32 11.43 13.41
C GLY A 5 10.20 10.94 11.96
N TRP A 6 9.04 11.09 11.32
CA TRP A 6 8.82 10.75 9.91
C TRP A 6 9.20 11.89 8.98
N ASP A 7 9.81 11.55 7.84
CA ASP A 7 10.09 12.53 6.80
C ASP A 7 8.82 12.80 5.99
N CYS A 8 8.23 13.98 6.20
CA CYS A 8 7.02 14.41 5.51
C CYS A 8 7.31 15.45 4.44
N ARG A 9 8.58 15.60 4.03
CA ARG A 9 8.94 16.47 2.91
C ARG A 9 8.44 15.86 1.61
N TYR A 10 7.89 16.71 0.77
CA TYR A 10 7.58 16.42 -0.62
C TYR A 10 8.11 17.58 -1.45
N SER A 11 8.36 17.32 -2.73
CA SER A 11 8.73 18.38 -3.66
C SER A 11 7.48 19.16 -4.03
N SER A 12 7.44 20.45 -3.69
CA SER A 12 6.37 21.37 -4.12
C SER A 12 6.44 21.70 -5.60
N THR A 13 7.58 21.41 -6.25
CA THR A 13 7.83 21.65 -7.68
C THR A 13 7.79 20.36 -8.50
N PHE A 14 7.33 19.25 -7.91
CA PHE A 14 7.15 18.01 -8.65
C PHE A 14 6.07 18.19 -9.71
N ASN A 15 6.49 18.20 -10.97
CA ASN A 15 5.60 18.16 -12.11
C ASN A 15 5.66 16.75 -12.71
N PRO A 16 4.73 15.85 -12.40
CA PRO A 16 4.72 14.54 -13.00
C PRO A 16 4.60 14.71 -14.51
N LYS A 17 5.34 13.90 -15.29
CA LYS A 17 5.06 13.79 -16.72
C LYS A 17 3.65 13.24 -16.85
N MET A 18 2.68 14.12 -17.12
CA MET A 18 1.32 13.69 -17.40
C MET A 18 1.37 12.87 -18.68
N ARG A 19 1.19 11.56 -18.54
CA ARG A 19 0.68 10.75 -19.64
C ARG A 19 -0.80 11.07 -19.75
N GLU A 20 -1.35 11.02 -20.96
CA GLU A 20 -2.80 10.98 -21.09
C GLU A 20 -3.33 9.86 -20.19
N LEU A 21 -4.15 10.25 -19.21
CA LEU A 21 -4.78 9.29 -18.34
C LEU A 21 -5.90 8.61 -19.14
N PRO A 22 -6.12 7.30 -18.93
CA PRO A 22 -7.33 6.65 -19.40
C PRO A 22 -8.57 7.41 -18.92
N ASP A 23 -9.70 7.15 -19.57
CA ASP A 23 -10.97 7.69 -19.11
C ASP A 23 -11.24 7.30 -17.64
N VAL A 24 -11.95 8.16 -16.92
CA VAL A 24 -12.27 7.92 -15.50
C VAL A 24 -13.01 6.59 -15.34
N TYR A 25 -13.86 6.23 -16.30
CA TYR A 25 -14.55 4.94 -16.32
C TYR A 25 -13.56 3.77 -16.34
N ASP A 26 -12.55 3.84 -17.20
CA ASP A 26 -11.50 2.81 -17.30
C ASP A 26 -10.67 2.73 -16.02
N LEU A 27 -10.30 3.87 -15.43
CA LEU A 27 -9.54 3.91 -14.18
C LEU A 27 -10.31 3.26 -13.02
N VAL A 28 -11.61 3.53 -12.91
CA VAL A 28 -12.47 2.93 -11.90
C VAL A 28 -12.66 1.43 -12.16
N LYS A 29 -12.83 1.02 -13.42
CA LYS A 29 -12.89 -0.40 -13.80
C LYS A 29 -11.61 -1.13 -13.38
N ILE A 30 -10.44 -0.61 -13.74
CA ILE A 30 -9.13 -1.17 -13.39
C ILE A 30 -8.94 -1.26 -11.86
N PHE A 31 -9.42 -0.26 -11.11
CA PHE A 31 -9.40 -0.30 -9.65
C PHE A 31 -10.17 -1.52 -9.12
N PHE A 32 -11.41 -1.71 -9.58
CA PHE A 32 -12.21 -2.85 -9.13
C PHE A 32 -11.66 -4.18 -9.63
N GLU A 33 -11.12 -4.25 -10.85
CA GLU A 33 -10.45 -5.45 -11.39
C GLU A 33 -9.31 -5.87 -10.47
N PHE A 34 -8.46 -4.93 -10.08
CA PHE A 34 -7.34 -5.18 -9.18
C PHE A 34 -7.81 -5.73 -7.82
N TYR A 35 -8.75 -5.06 -7.16
CA TYR A 35 -9.16 -5.41 -5.80
C TYR A 35 -10.16 -6.57 -5.72
N SER A 36 -10.75 -6.98 -6.85
CA SER A 36 -11.60 -8.17 -6.95
C SER A 36 -10.83 -9.49 -6.88
N ASP A 37 -9.51 -9.46 -7.10
CA ASP A 37 -8.67 -10.64 -7.14
C ASP A 37 -7.62 -10.61 -6.02
N LEU A 38 -7.82 -11.47 -5.03
CA LEU A 38 -6.92 -11.65 -3.90
C LEU A 38 -5.47 -11.91 -4.32
N ARG A 39 -5.21 -12.54 -5.48
CA ARG A 39 -3.84 -12.82 -5.93
C ARG A 39 -2.99 -11.55 -6.07
N ASN A 40 -3.63 -10.40 -6.32
CA ASN A 40 -2.97 -9.11 -6.51
C ASN A 40 -2.35 -8.53 -5.24
N PHE A 41 -2.84 -8.92 -4.06
CA PHE A 41 -2.43 -8.33 -2.79
C PHE A 41 -2.36 -9.30 -1.61
N ASP A 42 -2.81 -10.55 -1.76
CA ASP A 42 -2.63 -11.59 -0.75
C ASP A 42 -1.15 -11.85 -0.51
N ARG A 43 -0.80 -11.94 0.78
CA ARG A 43 0.56 -12.05 1.29
C ARG A 43 1.54 -11.00 0.73
N LYS A 44 1.03 -9.84 0.33
CA LYS A 44 1.80 -8.70 -0.17
C LYS A 44 1.49 -7.45 0.64
N VAL A 45 2.49 -6.59 0.78
CA VAL A 45 2.35 -5.22 1.23
C VAL A 45 2.32 -4.31 0.01
N LEU A 46 1.23 -3.57 -0.18
CA LEU A 46 1.15 -2.49 -1.15
C LEU A 46 1.86 -1.28 -0.57
N ALA A 47 2.89 -0.77 -1.25
CA ALA A 47 3.77 0.26 -0.73
C ALA A 47 3.77 1.50 -1.65
N PRO A 48 2.88 2.49 -1.39
CA PRO A 48 2.77 3.66 -2.26
C PRO A 48 4.05 4.50 -2.31
N LEU A 49 4.89 4.50 -1.26
CA LEU A 49 6.16 5.23 -1.24
C LEU A 49 7.07 4.89 -2.43
N THR A 50 7.14 3.61 -2.82
CA THR A 50 7.99 3.14 -3.92
C THR A 50 7.18 2.66 -5.12
N ALA A 51 5.85 2.72 -5.06
CA ALA A 51 4.93 2.13 -6.02
C ALA A 51 5.18 0.61 -6.26
N GLU A 52 5.77 -0.08 -5.28
CA GLU A 52 6.04 -1.53 -5.34
C GLU A 52 5.00 -2.34 -4.54
N LYS A 53 4.99 -3.65 -4.81
CA LYS A 53 4.37 -4.65 -3.94
C LYS A 53 5.47 -5.50 -3.33
N PHE A 54 5.49 -5.64 -2.00
CA PHE A 54 6.47 -6.48 -1.32
C PHE A 54 5.84 -7.76 -0.81
N ASP A 55 6.41 -8.90 -1.15
CA ASP A 55 5.99 -10.15 -0.53
C ASP A 55 6.28 -10.14 0.98
N HIS A 56 5.41 -10.76 1.76
CA HIS A 56 5.58 -10.88 3.21
C HIS A 56 6.94 -11.47 3.60
N GLN A 57 7.49 -12.38 2.80
CA GLN A 57 8.82 -12.95 3.04
C GLN A 57 9.94 -11.90 2.92
N ARG A 58 9.89 -11.02 1.91
CA ARG A 58 10.84 -9.91 1.73
C ARG A 58 10.80 -8.97 2.95
N ILE A 59 9.61 -8.65 3.42
CA ILE A 59 9.40 -7.81 4.61
C ILE A 59 9.93 -8.47 5.89
N ARG A 60 9.65 -9.76 6.11
CA ARG A 60 10.17 -10.53 7.27
C ARG A 60 11.70 -10.59 7.29
N GLN A 61 12.32 -10.70 6.12
CA GLN A 61 13.78 -10.66 5.96
C GLN A 61 14.35 -9.24 6.07
N LYS A 62 13.52 -8.22 6.28
CA LYS A 62 13.90 -6.80 6.34
C LYS A 62 14.66 -6.31 5.09
N LYS A 63 14.42 -6.94 3.94
CA LYS A 63 15.01 -6.57 2.64
C LYS A 63 14.22 -5.42 2.01
N LEU A 64 14.33 -4.24 2.62
CA LEU A 64 13.64 -3.02 2.20
C LEU A 64 14.51 -2.20 1.22
N PRO A 65 13.91 -1.50 0.24
CA PRO A 65 14.68 -0.69 -0.70
C PRO A 65 15.27 0.57 -0.03
N PRO A 66 16.26 1.24 -0.65
CA PRO A 66 16.96 2.39 -0.08
C PRO A 66 16.06 3.53 0.42
N ALA A 67 14.88 3.73 -0.21
CA ALA A 67 13.88 4.70 0.22
C ALA A 67 13.43 4.52 1.69
N TYR A 68 13.58 3.33 2.26
CA TYR A 68 13.25 3.01 3.65
C TYR A 68 14.41 3.26 4.62
N GLY A 69 15.54 3.83 4.19
CA GLY A 69 16.74 3.98 5.04
C GLY A 69 16.46 4.64 6.39
N ARG A 70 15.67 5.72 6.41
CA ARG A 70 15.25 6.39 7.66
C ARG A 70 14.41 5.47 8.54
N TYR A 71 13.48 4.72 7.95
CA TYR A 71 12.66 3.76 8.68
C TYR A 71 13.49 2.63 9.29
N CYS A 72 14.42 2.05 8.54
CA CYS A 72 15.37 1.06 9.03
C CYS A 72 16.16 1.58 10.24
N HIS A 73 16.61 2.83 10.17
CA HIS A 73 17.28 3.49 11.30
C HIS A 73 16.34 3.60 12.52
N LEU A 74 15.12 4.10 12.36
CA LEU A 74 14.14 4.22 13.46
C LEU A 74 13.77 2.88 14.11
N ILE A 75 13.78 1.79 13.34
CA ILE A 75 13.60 0.43 13.88
C ILE A 75 14.82 0.00 14.69
N SER A 76 16.05 0.24 14.18
CA SER A 76 17.30 -0.14 14.87
C SER A 76 17.48 0.57 16.21
N THR A 77 17.04 1.83 16.30
CA THR A 77 17.06 2.62 17.54
C THR A 77 15.86 2.35 18.45
N LYS A 78 14.98 1.40 18.07
CA LYS A 78 13.73 1.06 18.79
C LYS A 78 12.77 2.24 18.97
N THR A 79 12.89 3.28 18.16
CA THR A 79 12.01 4.47 18.20
C THR A 79 10.61 4.14 17.68
N VAL A 80 10.53 3.25 16.68
CA VAL A 80 9.26 2.79 16.12
C VAL A 80 9.23 1.27 16.06
N ARG A 81 8.03 0.69 16.10
CA ARG A 81 7.84 -0.75 15.87
C ARG A 81 7.99 -1.09 14.39
N PHE A 82 8.37 -2.33 14.11
CA PHE A 82 8.37 -2.86 12.76
C PHE A 82 6.94 -3.01 12.23
N PHE A 83 6.75 -2.87 10.91
CA PHE A 83 5.47 -2.96 10.23
C PHE A 83 4.82 -4.31 10.52
N LYS A 84 3.58 -4.29 11.01
CA LYS A 84 2.86 -5.50 11.38
C LYS A 84 2.17 -6.08 10.14
N LEU A 85 2.72 -7.18 9.63
CA LEU A 85 2.06 -7.99 8.63
C LEU A 85 0.77 -8.59 9.19
N THR A 86 -0.28 -8.62 8.38
CA THR A 86 -1.57 -9.20 8.72
C THR A 86 -1.96 -10.26 7.69
N ASN A 87 -2.98 -11.07 7.98
CA ASN A 87 -3.54 -12.00 6.99
C ASN A 87 -4.60 -11.34 6.10
N GLY A 88 -4.85 -10.03 6.26
CA GLY A 88 -5.73 -9.26 5.40
C GLY A 88 -4.97 -8.39 4.40
N LEU A 89 -5.64 -7.36 3.87
CA LEU A 89 -4.99 -6.39 3.00
C LEU A 89 -3.94 -5.60 3.81
N CYS A 90 -2.72 -5.51 3.28
CA CYS A 90 -1.64 -4.72 3.86
C CYS A 90 -1.32 -3.53 2.96
N LEU A 91 -1.97 -2.39 3.18
CA LEU A 91 -1.64 -1.13 2.52
C LEU A 91 -0.80 -0.27 3.47
N GLN A 92 0.47 -0.07 3.14
CA GLN A 92 1.38 0.72 3.96
C GLN A 92 1.11 2.22 3.79
N ASP A 93 1.14 2.97 4.89
CA ASP A 93 1.13 4.43 4.83
C ASP A 93 2.46 4.94 4.20
N PRO A 94 2.42 5.84 3.19
CA PRO A 94 3.62 6.29 2.50
C PRO A 94 4.54 7.19 3.34
N LEU A 95 4.06 7.73 4.45
CA LEU A 95 4.81 8.61 5.34
C LEU A 95 5.15 7.89 6.65
N GLN A 96 4.16 7.25 7.27
CA GLN A 96 4.29 6.48 8.49
C GLN A 96 4.52 4.98 8.17
N LEU A 97 5.74 4.65 7.73
CA LEU A 97 6.06 3.34 7.14
C LEU A 97 5.88 2.12 8.06
N ASN A 98 5.62 2.31 9.35
CA ASN A 98 5.25 1.21 10.26
C ASN A 98 3.75 0.96 10.37
N TYR A 99 2.91 1.73 9.67
CA TYR A 99 1.47 1.68 9.80
C TYR A 99 0.80 1.04 8.59
N ASN A 100 -0.10 0.08 8.85
CA ASN A 100 -0.97 -0.53 7.86
C ASN A 100 -2.33 0.19 7.90
N LEU A 101 -2.63 0.96 6.85
CA LEU A 101 -3.88 1.70 6.68
C LEU A 101 -5.11 0.78 6.70
N THR A 102 -4.94 -0.47 6.27
CA THR A 102 -6.03 -1.45 6.12
C THR A 102 -5.99 -2.52 7.20
N ASN A 103 -5.43 -2.22 8.38
CA ASN A 103 -5.31 -3.18 9.48
C ASN A 103 -6.65 -3.75 9.97
N SER A 104 -7.77 -3.07 9.75
CA SER A 104 -9.12 -3.58 10.06
C SER A 104 -9.72 -4.48 8.97
N LEU A 105 -9.13 -4.49 7.76
CA LEU A 105 -9.65 -5.21 6.60
C LEU A 105 -9.07 -6.63 6.53
N GLN A 106 -9.57 -7.49 7.43
CA GLN A 106 -9.14 -8.88 7.55
C GLN A 106 -10.35 -9.82 7.64
N GLY A 107 -10.14 -11.11 7.39
CA GLY A 107 -11.16 -12.16 7.51
C GLY A 107 -12.44 -11.83 6.74
N ASN A 108 -13.58 -11.88 7.42
CA ASN A 108 -14.89 -11.63 6.79
C ASN A 108 -15.02 -10.24 6.16
N ASN A 109 -14.37 -9.21 6.72
CA ASN A 109 -14.43 -7.87 6.15
C ASN A 109 -13.69 -7.80 4.81
N LEU A 110 -12.54 -8.49 4.71
CA LEU A 110 -11.82 -8.60 3.45
C LEU A 110 -12.63 -9.38 2.41
N ASN A 111 -13.24 -10.50 2.81
CA ASN A 111 -14.07 -11.30 1.91
C ASN A 111 -15.26 -10.49 1.35
N LYS A 112 -15.92 -9.69 2.20
CA LYS A 112 -16.99 -8.77 1.78
C LYS A 112 -16.48 -7.71 0.82
N PHE A 113 -15.35 -7.06 1.13
CA PHE A 113 -14.75 -6.07 0.25
C PHE A 113 -14.46 -6.64 -1.14
N VAL A 114 -13.80 -7.80 -1.21
CA VAL A 114 -13.52 -8.49 -2.48
C VAL A 114 -14.80 -8.85 -3.23
N ALA A 115 -15.82 -9.35 -2.52
CA ALA A 115 -17.12 -9.65 -3.13
C ALA A 115 -17.77 -8.39 -3.72
N TYR A 116 -17.75 -7.26 -3.00
CA TYR A 116 -18.28 -6.00 -3.51
C TYR A 116 -17.52 -5.49 -4.73
N CYS A 117 -16.18 -5.63 -4.77
CA CYS A 117 -15.42 -5.33 -5.97
C CYS A 117 -15.85 -6.20 -7.15
N LYS A 118 -16.05 -7.51 -6.95
CA LYS A 118 -16.52 -8.43 -8.00
C LYS A 118 -17.93 -8.10 -8.50
N GLU A 119 -18.86 -7.79 -7.62
CA GLU A 119 -20.21 -7.40 -8.01
C GLU A 119 -20.21 -6.06 -8.76
N THR A 120 -19.41 -5.10 -8.29
CA THR A 120 -19.29 -3.79 -8.95
C THR A 120 -18.75 -3.92 -10.37
N LEU A 121 -17.82 -4.85 -10.63
CA LEU A 121 -17.33 -5.12 -11.98
C LEU A 121 -18.41 -5.58 -12.96
N LYS A 122 -19.47 -6.23 -12.49
CA LYS A 122 -20.59 -6.65 -13.35
C LYS A 122 -21.41 -5.46 -13.85
N CYS A 123 -21.28 -4.30 -13.21
CA CYS A 123 -21.89 -3.05 -13.65
C CYS A 123 -21.06 -2.33 -14.73
N PHE A 124 -19.85 -2.81 -15.02
CA PHE A 124 -19.06 -2.32 -16.15
C PHE A 124 -19.38 -3.16 -17.38
N HIS A 125 -19.81 -2.51 -18.47
CA HIS A 125 -20.13 -3.14 -19.74
C HIS A 125 -18.88 -3.27 -20.63
#